data_AF-A0A645HZJ5-F1
#
_entry.id   AF-A0A645HZJ5-F1
#
_cell.length_a   1.000
_cell.length_b   1.000
_cell.length_c   1.000
_cell.angle_alpha   90.00
_cell.angle_beta   90.00
_cell.angle_gamma   90.00
#
_symmetry.space_group_name_H-M   'P 1'
#
loop_
_entity.id
_entity.type
_entity.pdbx_description
1 polymer ?
#
loop_
_entity_poly.entity_id
_entity_poly.type
_entity_poly.pdbx_seq_one_letter_code
_entity_poly.pdbx_strand_id
1 'polypeptide(L)'
;MMNNMDFGFGVMLPFILMLGIAMVAAPGAPGGAIMSALPFLPMIGIPSDGGLASLMIALYLTQDSFGTAANVSGDNAIAAIVDHINNKMNKK
;
A
#
# COMPACT_ATOMS: atom_id res chain seq x y z
N MET A 1 12.49 15.60 -12.77
CA MET A 1 11.74 14.96 -11.66
C MET A 1 11.39 16.02 -10.65
N MET A 2 10.12 16.06 -10.21
CA MET A 2 9.66 17.04 -9.22
C MET A 2 10.51 16.91 -7.95
N ASN A 3 11.10 18.02 -7.49
CA ASN A 3 11.95 18.09 -6.29
C ASN A 3 13.37 17.46 -6.37
N ASN A 4 13.87 17.05 -7.54
CA ASN A 4 15.23 16.48 -7.70
C ASN A 4 15.55 15.32 -6.73
N MET A 5 14.55 14.57 -6.29
CA MET A 5 14.73 13.41 -5.42
C MET A 5 15.21 12.21 -6.24
N ASP A 6 15.96 11.31 -5.60
CA ASP A 6 16.34 10.05 -6.21
C ASP A 6 15.11 9.14 -6.33
N PHE A 7 14.99 8.48 -7.49
CA PHE A 7 13.86 7.63 -7.86
C PHE A 7 14.31 6.32 -8.49
N GLY A 8 15.61 6.01 -8.38
CA GLY A 8 16.17 4.78 -8.90
C GLY A 8 15.56 3.53 -8.27
N PHE A 9 15.71 2.40 -8.96
CA PHE A 9 15.26 1.10 -8.47
C PHE A 9 15.84 0.75 -7.09
N GLY A 10 17.08 1.16 -6.82
CA GLY A 10 17.76 0.95 -5.53
C GLY A 10 17.12 1.67 -4.35
N VAL A 11 16.30 2.70 -4.59
CA VAL A 11 15.56 3.44 -3.55
C VAL A 11 14.11 2.95 -3.48
N MET A 12 13.47 2.73 -4.64
CA MET A 12 12.05 2.37 -4.69
C MET A 12 11.77 0.93 -4.26
N LEU A 13 12.62 -0.05 -4.63
CA LEU A 13 12.37 -1.44 -4.27
C LEU A 13 12.41 -1.66 -2.75
N PRO A 14 13.44 -1.23 -1.99
CA PRO A 14 13.44 -1.38 -0.53
C PRO A 14 12.26 -0.69 0.14
N PHE A 15 11.86 0.48 -0.37
CA PHE A 15 10.70 1.21 0.15
C PHE A 15 9.39 0.42 -0.03
N ILE A 16 9.13 -0.12 -1.23
CA ILE A 16 7.93 -0.94 -1.50
C ILE A 16 7.90 -2.18 -0.59
N LEU A 17 9.03 -2.86 -0.42
CA LEU A 17 9.12 -4.03 0.46
C LEU A 17 8.84 -3.67 1.92
N MET A 18 9.38 -2.54 2.40
CA MET A 18 9.12 -2.06 3.75
C MET A 18 7.64 -1.70 3.95
N LEU A 19 7.00 -1.07 2.96
CA LEU A 19 5.56 -0.83 3.00
C LEU A 19 4.77 -2.13 3.07
N GLY A 20 5.16 -3.16 2.30
CA GLY A 20 4.53 -4.48 2.37
C GLY A 20 4.49 -5.07 3.79
N ILE A 21 5.58 -4.90 4.56
CA ILE A 21 5.66 -5.31 5.96
C ILE A 21 4.81 -4.39 6.85
N ALA A 22 4.94 -3.08 6.70
CA ALA A 22 4.24 -2.10 7.53
C ALA A 22 2.71 -2.22 7.40
N MET A 23 2.23 -2.56 6.20
CA MET A 23 0.81 -2.66 5.89
C MET A 23 0.11 -3.86 6.55
N VAL A 24 0.86 -4.89 6.97
CA VAL A 24 0.30 -5.99 7.79
C VAL A 24 -0.20 -5.48 9.14
N ALA A 25 0.45 -4.45 9.68
CA ALA A 25 0.10 -3.83 10.96
C ALA A 25 -0.82 -2.60 10.80
N ALA A 26 -1.28 -2.30 9.58
CA ALA A 26 -2.10 -1.11 9.36
C ALA A 26 -3.48 -1.24 10.03
N PRO A 27 -3.94 -0.23 10.79
CA PRO A 27 -5.26 -0.25 11.39
C PRO A 27 -6.34 -0.20 10.30
N GLY A 28 -7.42 -0.96 10.46
CA GLY A 28 -8.54 -1.03 9.50
C GLY A 28 -9.44 0.21 9.45
N ALA A 29 -9.00 1.34 9.98
CA ALA A 29 -9.71 2.62 9.94
C ALA A 29 -9.30 3.45 8.71
N PRO A 30 -10.14 4.39 8.22
CA PRO A 30 -9.80 5.27 7.09
C PRO A 30 -8.47 5.99 7.31
N GLY A 31 -7.60 5.97 6.29
CA GLY A 31 -6.26 6.55 6.39
C GLY A 31 -5.25 5.77 7.25
N GLY A 32 -5.60 4.58 7.75
CA GLY A 32 -4.70 3.75 8.56
C GLY A 32 -3.40 3.36 7.83
N ALA A 33 -3.52 3.05 6.55
CA ALA A 33 -2.39 2.72 5.68
C ALA A 33 -1.37 3.87 5.55
N ILE A 34 -1.80 5.12 5.34
CA ILE A 34 -0.86 6.24 5.25
C ILE A 34 -0.21 6.55 6.58
N MET A 35 -0.95 6.44 7.69
CA MET A 35 -0.38 6.60 9.04
C MET A 35 0.68 5.55 9.34
N SER A 36 0.52 4.32 8.85
CA SER A 36 1.54 3.27 8.92
C SER A 36 2.73 3.51 7.98
N ALA A 37 2.53 4.20 6.85
CA ALA A 37 3.58 4.49 5.88
C ALA A 37 4.44 5.73 6.22
N LEU A 38 3.88 6.71 6.96
CA LEU A 38 4.53 7.98 7.31
C LEU A 38 5.95 7.84 7.89
N PRO A 39 6.22 6.92 8.84
CA PRO A 39 7.56 6.76 9.42
C PRO A 39 8.61 6.30 8.41
N PHE A 40 8.20 5.75 7.26
CA PHE A 40 9.07 5.16 6.25
C PHE A 40 9.29 6.08 5.03
N LEU A 41 8.55 7.18 4.91
CA LEU A 41 8.77 8.19 3.87
C LEU A 41 10.22 8.75 3.78
N PRO A 42 11.00 8.83 4.88
CA PRO A 42 12.40 9.24 4.79
C PRO A 42 13.26 8.32 3.93
N MET A 43 12.87 7.06 3.71
CA MET A 43 13.58 6.13 2.82
C MET A 43 13.62 6.61 1.37
N ILE A 44 12.66 7.46 0.97
CA ILE A 44 12.61 8.08 -0.37
C ILE A 44 12.93 9.57 -0.32
N GLY A 45 13.55 10.06 0.77
CA GLY A 45 13.96 11.45 0.92
C GLY A 45 12.85 12.42 1.30
N ILE A 46 11.69 11.93 1.78
CA ILE A 46 10.59 12.76 2.25
C ILE A 46 10.58 12.79 3.78
N PRO A 47 10.87 13.93 4.44
CA PRO A 47 10.73 14.07 5.89
C PRO A 47 9.28 13.85 6.33
N SER A 48 9.06 13.04 7.36
CA SER A 48 7.73 12.64 7.83
C SER A 48 6.90 13.80 8.42
N ASP A 49 7.53 14.91 8.78
CA ASP A 49 6.94 16.12 9.37
C ASP A 49 6.92 17.32 8.41
N GLY A 50 7.36 17.12 7.16
CA GLY A 50 7.46 18.18 6.16
C GLY A 50 6.18 18.41 5.35
N GLY A 51 6.14 19.54 4.63
CA GLY A 51 5.00 19.87 3.74
C GLY A 51 4.72 18.82 2.66
N LEU A 52 5.76 18.12 2.18
CA LEU A 52 5.60 17.00 1.25
C LEU A 52 4.89 15.79 1.90
N ALA A 53 5.16 15.48 3.17
CA ALA A 53 4.43 14.42 3.88
C ALA A 53 2.96 14.80 4.07
N SER A 54 2.66 16.06 4.43
CA SER A 54 1.28 16.55 4.52
C SER A 54 0.53 16.46 3.19
N LEU A 55 1.21 16.78 2.08
CA LEU A 55 0.65 16.60 0.73
C LEU A 55 0.38 15.12 0.42
N MET A 56 1.30 14.22 0.79
CA MET A 56 1.10 12.77 0.62
C MET A 56 -0.09 12.25 1.43
N ILE A 57 -0.29 12.75 2.66
CA ILE A 57 -1.47 12.43 3.48
C ILE A 57 -2.74 12.89 2.77
N ALA A 58 -2.77 14.13 2.31
CA ALA A 58 -3.94 14.68 1.61
C ALA A 58 -4.26 13.88 0.34
N LEU A 59 -3.26 13.63 -0.51
CA LEU A 59 -3.43 12.84 -1.73
C LEU A 59 -3.89 11.42 -1.43
N TYR A 60 -3.29 10.76 -0.43
CA TYR A 60 -3.69 9.43 -0.01
C TYR A 60 -5.15 9.39 0.47
N LEU A 61 -5.54 10.31 1.35
CA LEU A 61 -6.91 10.37 1.86
C LEU A 61 -7.93 10.61 0.73
N THR A 62 -7.59 11.44 -0.26
CA THR A 62 -8.49 11.68 -1.40
C THR A 62 -8.70 10.44 -2.28
N GLN A 63 -7.79 9.47 -2.25
CA GLN A 63 -7.83 8.27 -3.09
C GLN A 63 -8.04 6.97 -2.31
N ASP A 64 -8.18 7.01 -0.98
CA ASP A 64 -8.27 5.83 -0.10
C ASP A 64 -9.43 4.88 -0.50
N SER A 65 -10.50 5.45 -1.07
CA SER A 65 -11.63 4.70 -1.63
C SER A 65 -11.22 3.76 -2.76
N PHE A 66 -10.27 4.14 -3.61
CA PHE A 66 -9.75 3.27 -4.67
C PHE A 66 -8.92 2.13 -4.09
N GLY A 67 -8.08 2.41 -3.08
CA GLY A 67 -7.31 1.41 -2.36
C GLY A 67 -8.22 0.37 -1.66
N THR A 68 -9.27 0.86 -0.99
CA THR A 68 -10.27 0.00 -0.35
C THR A 68 -11.01 -0.87 -1.38
N ALA A 69 -11.42 -0.30 -2.51
CA ALA A 69 -12.09 -1.04 -3.58
C ALA A 69 -11.17 -2.13 -4.18
N ALA A 70 -9.89 -1.82 -4.36
CA ALA A 70 -8.89 -2.77 -4.86
C ALA A 70 -8.69 -3.95 -3.89
N ASN A 71 -8.59 -3.68 -2.58
CA ASN A 71 -8.45 -4.72 -1.56
C ASN A 71 -9.65 -5.69 -1.57
N VAL A 72 -10.88 -5.14 -1.53
CA VAL A 72 -12.11 -5.97 -1.56
C VAL A 72 -12.21 -6.78 -2.86
N SER A 73 -11.87 -6.16 -4.00
CA SER A 73 -11.91 -6.84 -5.30
C SER A 73 -10.86 -7.94 -5.41
N GLY A 74 -9.66 -7.71 -4.87
CA GLY A 74 -8.58 -8.68 -4.81
C GLY A 74 -8.94 -9.90 -3.97
N ASP A 75 -9.50 -9.68 -2.77
CA ASP A 75 -9.94 -10.75 -1.88
C ASP A 75 -11.02 -11.63 -2.55
N ASN A 76 -11.97 -11.01 -3.26
CA ASN A 76 -12.97 -11.73 -4.04
C ASN A 76 -12.37 -12.57 -5.17
N ALA A 77 -11.37 -12.02 -5.88
CA ALA A 77 -10.67 -12.77 -6.93
C ALA A 77 -9.92 -13.98 -6.35
N ILE A 78 -9.25 -13.82 -5.21
CA ILE A 78 -8.58 -14.92 -4.50
C ILE A 78 -9.60 -15.98 -4.08
N ALA A 79 -10.74 -15.57 -3.50
CA ALA A 79 -11.79 -16.49 -3.10
C ALA A 79 -12.31 -17.33 -4.28
N ALA A 80 -12.53 -16.71 -5.44
CA ALA A 80 -12.95 -17.42 -6.66
C ALA A 80 -11.90 -18.43 -7.15
N ILE A 81 -10.60 -18.08 -7.07
CA ILE A 81 -9.51 -18.98 -7.42
C ILE A 81 -9.45 -20.17 -6.45
N VAL A 82 -9.56 -19.92 -5.15
CA VAL A 82 -9.54 -20.97 -4.12
C VAL A 82 -10.73 -21.92 -4.30
N ASP A 83 -11.93 -21.39 -4.55
CA ASP A 83 -13.11 -22.20 -4.81
C ASP A 83 -12.96 -23.07 -6.07
N HIS A 84 -12.40 -22.51 -7.15
CA HIS A 84 -12.12 -23.27 -8.36
C HIS A 84 -11.14 -24.44 -8.11
N ILE A 85 -10.06 -24.19 -7.38
CA ILE A 85 -9.08 -25.23 -7.01
C ILE A 85 -9.74 -26.30 -6.14
N ASN A 86 -10.52 -25.90 -5.14
CA ASN A 86 -11.20 -26.80 -4.23
C ASN A 86 -12.20 -27.71 -4.96
N ASN A 87 -13.00 -27.14 -5.86
CA ASN A 87 -13.95 -27.89 -6.69
C ASN A 87 -13.25 -28.89 -7.63
N LYS A 88 -12.06 -28.55 -8.15
CA LYS A 88 -11.27 -29.47 -8.96
C LYS A 88 -10.69 -30.62 -8.13
N MET A 89 -10.30 -30.37 -6.88
CA MET A 89 -9.76 -31.39 -5.97
C MET A 89 -10.85 -32.31 -5.41
N ASN A 90 -12.05 -31.79 -5.14
CA ASN A 90 -13.16 -32.54 -4.54
C ASN A 90 -14.06 -33.25 -5.57
N LYS A 91 -13.80 -33.08 -6.87
CA LYS A 91 -14.34 -33.96 -7.92
C LYS A 91 -13.71 -35.35 -7.78
N LYS A 92 -14.29 -36.18 -6.90
CA LYS A 92 -14.35 -37.63 -7.12
C LYS A 92 -15.31 -37.94 -8.26
#